data_AF-A0A9P9R2N8-F1
#
_entry.id   AF-A0A9P9R2N8-F1
#
_cell.length_a   1.000
_cell.length_b   1.000
_cell.length_c   1.000
_cell.angle_alpha   90.00
_cell.angle_beta   90.00
_cell.angle_gamma   90.00
#
_symmetry.space_group_name_H-M   'P 1'
#
loop_
_entity.id
_entity.type
_entity.pdbx_description
1 polymer ?
#
loop_
_entity_poly.entity_id
_entity_poly.type
_entity_poly.pdbx_seq_one_letter_code
_entity_poly.pdbx_strand_id
1 'polypeptide(L)'
;MSLQELMEQWQVMSDLRLEEDQARDKARIAEDKKFEATKKSMLNDLEAELTARIPSYESRSAGALKMLKREQANEFTQLQMKHTAQLKALQKHQEEEMAAFPEKYIRKAEDIEKNLRLDMRWELELMLEVEQAMLENKLSITRRNRLEARDREDRLLEQARALIDRELNSQVLATFRQEASHQNQQRQASTFPQLTSAEPPLKSILKKPRGISVNDDGTTTIIYFDDETREDRQNKRVKMEGFSKRAKAVDILDENASLFPYRENKSPRTPRTPQGPRSAS
;
A
#
# COMPACT_ATOMS: atom_id res chain seq x y z
N MET A 1 37.21 -98.38 115.39
CA MET A 1 36.54 -97.92 114.17
C MET A 1 36.28 -99.14 113.32
N SER A 2 35.07 -99.67 113.40
CA SER A 2 34.66 -100.79 112.56
C SER A 2 34.32 -100.28 111.16
N LEU A 3 34.42 -101.14 110.15
CA LEU A 3 34.02 -100.82 108.77
C LEU A 3 32.57 -100.32 108.72
N GLN A 4 31.71 -100.87 109.59
CA GLN A 4 30.29 -100.55 109.67
C GLN A 4 30.05 -99.11 110.12
N GLU A 5 30.75 -98.63 111.15
CA GLU A 5 30.66 -97.23 111.63
C GLU A 5 31.06 -96.23 110.52
N LEU A 6 32.06 -96.59 109.70
CA LEU A 6 32.57 -95.73 108.63
C LEU A 6 31.62 -95.69 107.43
N MET A 7 30.95 -96.81 107.13
CA MET A 7 29.86 -96.87 106.14
C MET A 7 28.64 -96.06 106.58
N GLU A 8 28.26 -96.13 107.86
CA GLU A 8 27.15 -95.34 108.41
C GLU A 8 27.44 -93.82 108.35
N GLN A 9 28.66 -93.40 108.71
CA GLN A 9 29.07 -92.00 108.60
C GLN A 9 29.12 -91.51 107.15
N TRP A 10 29.61 -92.34 106.21
CA TRP A 10 29.62 -91.98 104.80
C TRP A 10 28.20 -91.86 104.25
N GLN A 11 27.30 -92.75 104.64
CA GLN A 11 25.90 -92.72 104.21
C GLN A 11 25.20 -91.46 104.71
N VAL A 12 25.36 -91.09 105.99
CA VAL A 12 24.81 -89.84 106.53
C VAL A 12 25.36 -88.60 105.81
N MET A 13 26.67 -88.56 105.52
CA MET A 13 27.27 -87.44 104.78
C MET A 13 26.83 -87.41 103.32
N SER A 14 26.58 -88.56 102.70
CA SER A 14 26.04 -88.67 101.34
C SER A 14 24.60 -88.18 101.28
N ASP A 15 23.77 -88.60 102.25
CA ASP A 15 22.37 -88.20 102.35
C ASP A 15 22.25 -86.69 102.61
N LEU A 16 23.09 -86.12 103.50
CA LEU A 16 23.17 -84.67 103.73
C LEU A 16 23.55 -83.90 102.46
N ARG A 17 24.54 -84.37 101.69
CA ARG A 17 24.92 -83.73 100.41
C ARG A 17 23.80 -83.84 99.38
N LEU A 18 23.11 -84.98 99.32
CA LEU A 18 21.99 -85.19 98.41
C LEU A 18 20.82 -84.23 98.76
N GLU A 19 20.55 -84.01 100.05
CA GLU A 19 19.55 -83.04 100.50
C GLU A 19 19.94 -81.59 100.17
N GLU A 20 21.22 -81.23 100.36
CA GLU A 20 21.73 -79.90 99.98
C GLU A 20 21.64 -79.65 98.47
N ASP A 21 22.01 -80.63 97.64
CA ASP A 21 21.91 -80.52 96.19
C ASP A 21 20.44 -80.45 95.74
N GLN A 22 19.54 -81.22 96.34
CA GLN A 22 18.10 -81.10 96.10
C GLN A 22 17.55 -79.73 96.52
N ALA A 23 18.04 -79.14 97.61
CA ALA A 23 17.63 -77.81 98.05
C ALA A 23 18.11 -76.73 97.07
N ARG A 24 19.34 -76.86 96.54
CA ARG A 24 19.88 -75.96 95.51
C ARG A 24 19.12 -76.06 94.19
N ASP A 25 18.78 -77.27 93.75
CA ASP A 25 18.01 -77.47 92.53
C ASP A 25 16.58 -76.91 92.67
N LYS A 26 15.94 -77.11 93.83
CA LYS A 26 14.64 -76.50 94.14
C LYS A 26 14.71 -74.97 94.13
N ALA A 27 15.79 -74.38 94.66
CA ALA A 27 16.00 -72.94 94.65
C ALA A 27 16.18 -72.39 93.21
N ARG A 28 17.01 -73.06 92.38
CA ARG A 28 17.19 -72.68 90.97
C ARG A 28 15.88 -72.76 90.18
N ILE A 29 15.13 -73.86 90.32
CA ILE A 29 13.82 -74.01 89.66
C ILE A 29 12.84 -72.93 90.12
N ALA A 30 12.87 -72.53 91.40
CA ALA A 30 12.03 -71.46 91.91
C ALA A 30 12.43 -70.08 91.35
N GLU A 31 13.73 -69.80 91.18
CA GLU A 31 14.23 -68.59 90.55
C GLU A 31 13.87 -68.53 89.06
N ASP A 32 14.06 -69.60 88.31
CA ASP A 32 13.70 -69.68 86.90
C ASP A 32 12.19 -69.48 86.70
N LYS A 33 11.36 -70.07 87.57
CA LYS A 33 9.90 -69.84 87.57
C LYS A 33 9.53 -68.40 87.84
N LYS A 34 10.23 -67.72 88.77
CA LYS A 34 10.00 -66.28 89.04
C LYS A 34 10.43 -65.44 87.85
N PHE A 35 11.57 -65.74 87.24
CA PHE A 35 12.06 -65.04 86.06
C PHE A 35 11.08 -65.16 84.89
N GLU A 36 10.64 -66.36 84.55
CA GLU A 36 9.66 -66.58 83.48
C GLU A 36 8.31 -65.92 83.80
N ALA A 37 7.87 -65.92 85.07
CA ALA A 37 6.66 -65.20 85.47
C ALA A 37 6.80 -63.68 85.27
N THR A 38 7.93 -63.07 85.65
CA THR A 38 8.17 -61.64 85.44
C THR A 38 8.26 -61.26 83.97
N LYS A 39 8.95 -62.06 83.16
CA LYS A 39 9.04 -61.88 81.70
C LYS A 39 7.67 -61.97 81.05
N LYS A 40 6.85 -62.95 81.44
CA LYS A 40 5.47 -63.09 80.94
C LYS A 40 4.59 -61.90 81.35
N SER A 41 4.76 -61.38 82.57
CA SER A 41 4.05 -60.18 83.01
C SER A 41 4.42 -58.96 82.17
N MET A 42 5.71 -58.70 81.95
CA MET A 42 6.17 -57.57 81.15
C MET A 42 5.68 -57.65 79.69
N LEU A 43 5.63 -58.86 79.11
CA LEU A 43 5.08 -59.06 77.78
C LEU A 43 3.58 -58.72 77.73
N ASN A 44 2.81 -59.18 78.73
CA ASN A 44 1.38 -58.86 78.81
C ASN A 44 1.15 -57.34 78.98
N ASP A 45 1.98 -56.66 79.76
CA ASP A 45 1.88 -55.20 79.97
C ASP A 45 2.18 -54.43 78.67
N LEU A 46 3.20 -54.86 77.90
CA LEU A 46 3.51 -54.28 76.60
C LEU A 46 2.41 -54.54 75.56
N GLU A 47 1.85 -55.76 75.53
CA GLU A 47 0.71 -56.08 74.66
C GLU A 47 -0.52 -55.24 75.01
N ALA A 48 -0.80 -55.03 76.29
CA ALA A 48 -1.89 -54.17 76.76
C ALA A 48 -1.66 -52.70 76.37
N GLU A 49 -0.44 -52.20 76.48
CA GLU A 49 -0.10 -50.83 76.08
C GLU A 49 -0.22 -50.65 74.55
N LEU A 50 0.25 -51.62 73.76
CA LEU A 50 0.13 -51.59 72.30
C LEU A 50 -1.33 -51.66 71.86
N THR A 51 -2.11 -52.59 72.41
CA THR A 51 -3.54 -52.73 72.08
C THR A 51 -4.36 -51.51 72.51
N ALA A 52 -4.01 -50.84 73.60
CA ALA A 52 -4.64 -49.57 73.98
C ALA A 52 -4.29 -48.43 73.01
N ARG A 53 -3.08 -48.42 72.46
CA ARG A 53 -2.59 -47.34 71.57
C ARG A 53 -3.05 -47.49 70.11
N ILE A 54 -3.17 -48.72 69.58
CA ILE A 54 -3.52 -49.00 68.16
C ILE A 54 -4.83 -48.29 67.71
N PRO A 55 -5.95 -48.38 68.44
CA PRO A 55 -7.20 -47.69 68.07
C PRO A 55 -7.05 -46.17 67.98
N SER A 56 -6.14 -45.58 68.76
CA SER A 56 -5.89 -44.13 68.75
C SER A 56 -5.12 -43.68 67.50
N TYR A 57 -4.33 -44.55 66.88
CA TYR A 57 -3.59 -44.24 65.64
C TYR A 57 -4.48 -44.43 64.41
N GLU A 58 -5.29 -45.48 64.39
CA GLU A 58 -6.26 -45.74 63.32
C GLU A 58 -7.35 -44.67 63.26
N SER A 59 -7.86 -44.22 64.41
CA SER A 59 -8.83 -43.12 64.46
C SER A 59 -8.24 -41.79 64.00
N ARG A 60 -6.99 -41.48 64.37
CA ARG A 60 -6.29 -40.27 63.92
C ARG A 60 -6.02 -40.28 62.42
N SER A 61 -5.57 -41.40 61.87
CA SER A 61 -5.34 -41.53 60.42
C SER A 61 -6.66 -41.51 59.63
N ALA A 62 -7.73 -42.15 60.12
CA ALA A 62 -9.05 -42.10 59.51
C ALA A 62 -9.63 -40.67 59.53
N GLY A 63 -9.43 -39.91 60.61
CA GLY A 63 -9.79 -38.50 60.71
C GLY A 63 -9.07 -37.64 59.67
N ALA A 64 -7.76 -37.80 59.54
CA ALA A 64 -6.95 -37.09 58.55
C ALA A 64 -7.37 -37.43 57.10
N LEU A 65 -7.60 -38.72 56.80
CA LEU A 65 -8.07 -39.15 55.49
C LEU A 65 -9.45 -38.60 55.15
N LYS A 66 -10.36 -38.51 56.13
CA LYS A 66 -11.69 -37.93 55.93
C LYS A 66 -11.62 -36.42 55.64
N MET A 67 -10.72 -35.70 56.30
CA MET A 67 -10.48 -34.28 56.05
C MET A 67 -9.86 -34.07 54.66
N LEU A 68 -8.83 -34.83 54.30
CA LEU A 68 -8.22 -34.77 52.96
C LEU A 68 -9.22 -35.05 51.84
N LYS A 69 -10.10 -36.06 52.00
CA LYS A 69 -11.15 -36.34 51.01
C LYS A 69 -12.15 -35.19 50.87
N ARG A 70 -12.46 -34.49 51.97
CA ARG A 70 -13.33 -33.30 51.93
C ARG A 70 -12.65 -32.13 51.25
N GLU A 71 -11.37 -31.88 51.56
CA GLU A 71 -10.58 -30.84 50.91
C GLU A 71 -10.47 -31.09 49.41
N GLN A 72 -10.13 -32.33 49.00
CA GLN A 72 -10.07 -32.72 47.60
C GLN A 72 -11.42 -32.52 46.87
N ALA A 73 -12.54 -32.88 47.51
CA ALA A 73 -13.87 -32.66 46.94
C ALA A 73 -14.21 -31.17 46.80
N ASN A 74 -13.80 -30.35 47.78
CA ASN A 74 -13.98 -28.90 47.73
C ASN A 74 -13.12 -28.26 46.63
N GLU A 75 -11.85 -28.68 46.49
CA GLU A 75 -10.98 -28.20 45.42
C GLU A 75 -11.52 -28.59 44.04
N PHE A 76 -11.99 -29.83 43.89
CA PHE A 76 -12.57 -30.30 42.63
C PHE A 76 -13.81 -29.51 42.25
N THR A 77 -14.73 -29.27 43.20
CA THR A 77 -15.94 -28.47 42.94
C THR A 77 -15.62 -27.02 42.61
N GLN A 78 -14.65 -26.40 43.29
CA GLN A 78 -14.19 -25.05 42.94
C GLN A 78 -13.58 -24.99 41.54
N LEU A 79 -12.77 -25.99 41.18
CA LEU A 79 -12.17 -26.09 39.85
C LEU A 79 -13.25 -26.26 38.78
N GLN A 80 -14.24 -27.11 39.02
CA GLN A 80 -15.38 -27.32 38.13
C GLN A 80 -16.21 -26.04 37.97
N MET A 81 -16.46 -25.29 39.04
CA MET A 81 -17.14 -24.00 38.97
C MET A 81 -16.35 -22.97 38.17
N LYS A 82 -15.02 -22.89 38.36
CA LYS A 82 -14.15 -22.00 37.56
C LYS A 82 -14.16 -22.39 36.09
N HIS A 83 -14.03 -23.67 35.78
CA HIS A 83 -14.02 -24.17 34.41
C HIS A 83 -15.36 -23.89 33.70
N THR A 84 -16.49 -24.17 34.37
CA THR A 84 -17.81 -23.88 33.81
C THR A 84 -18.04 -22.38 33.61
N ALA A 85 -17.56 -21.53 34.51
CA ALA A 85 -17.60 -20.08 34.34
C ALA A 85 -16.73 -19.61 33.14
N GLN A 86 -15.54 -20.18 32.97
CA GLN A 86 -14.67 -19.89 31.81
C GLN A 86 -15.31 -20.31 30.50
N LEU A 87 -15.93 -21.50 30.43
CA LEU A 87 -16.66 -21.95 29.24
C LEU A 87 -17.82 -21.02 28.90
N LYS A 88 -18.61 -20.60 29.89
CA LYS A 88 -19.70 -19.64 29.67
C LYS A 88 -19.19 -18.27 29.20
N ALA A 89 -18.09 -17.79 29.76
CA ALA A 89 -17.48 -16.53 29.34
C ALA A 89 -16.97 -16.62 27.90
N LEU A 90 -16.34 -17.73 27.53
CA LEU A 90 -15.85 -17.97 26.17
C LEU A 90 -17.00 -18.07 25.17
N GLN A 91 -18.08 -18.78 25.53
CA GLN A 91 -19.28 -18.84 24.71
C GLN A 91 -19.91 -17.45 24.52
N LYS A 92 -20.04 -16.65 25.59
CA LYS A 92 -20.57 -15.28 25.50
C LYS A 92 -19.71 -14.39 24.62
N HIS A 93 -18.38 -14.49 24.74
CA HIS A 93 -17.46 -13.75 23.88
C HIS A 93 -17.64 -14.13 22.41
N GLN A 94 -17.79 -15.42 22.13
CA GLN A 94 -18.05 -15.89 20.77
C GLN A 94 -19.41 -15.38 20.25
N GLU A 95 -20.45 -15.36 21.08
CA GLU A 95 -21.76 -14.79 20.72
C GLU A 95 -21.67 -13.28 20.43
N GLU A 96 -20.90 -12.52 21.22
CA GLU A 96 -20.63 -11.09 20.99
C GLU A 96 -19.86 -10.86 19.68
N GLU A 97 -18.82 -11.66 19.41
CA GLU A 97 -18.08 -11.59 18.15
C GLU A 97 -18.96 -11.94 16.95
N MET A 98 -19.79 -12.98 17.06
CA MET A 98 -20.75 -13.37 16.01
C MET A 98 -21.84 -12.33 15.80
N ALA A 99 -22.26 -11.60 16.84
CA ALA A 99 -23.19 -10.48 16.73
C ALA A 99 -22.55 -9.24 16.08
N ALA A 100 -21.27 -8.98 16.35
CA ALA A 100 -20.51 -7.88 15.75
C ALA A 100 -20.02 -8.18 14.32
N PHE A 101 -19.97 -9.46 13.94
CA PHE A 101 -19.46 -9.90 12.65
C PHE A 101 -20.28 -9.33 11.46
N PRO A 102 -21.62 -9.42 11.42
CA PRO A 102 -22.43 -8.87 10.33
C PRO A 102 -22.23 -7.37 10.13
N GLU A 103 -22.20 -6.57 11.21
CA GLU A 103 -22.01 -5.12 11.12
C GLU A 103 -20.69 -4.76 10.45
N LYS A 104 -19.62 -5.50 10.74
CA LYS A 104 -18.31 -5.26 10.13
C LYS A 104 -18.33 -5.49 8.62
N TYR A 105 -19.03 -6.52 8.14
CA TYR A 105 -19.16 -6.77 6.70
C TYR A 105 -20.14 -5.82 6.02
N ILE A 106 -21.21 -5.41 6.70
CA ILE A 106 -22.16 -4.40 6.19
C ILE A 106 -21.43 -3.08 5.98
N ARG A 107 -20.70 -2.58 6.99
CA ARG A 107 -19.92 -1.33 6.87
C ARG A 107 -18.87 -1.43 5.75
N LYS A 108 -18.18 -2.57 5.63
CA LYS A 108 -17.20 -2.78 4.56
C LYS A 108 -17.87 -2.81 3.18
N ALA A 109 -19.06 -3.40 3.05
CA ALA A 109 -19.82 -3.42 1.81
C ALA A 109 -20.30 -2.01 1.43
N GLU A 110 -20.77 -1.23 2.41
CA GLU A 110 -21.15 0.18 2.22
C GLU A 110 -19.96 1.04 1.75
N ASP A 111 -18.77 0.85 2.34
CA ASP A 111 -17.54 1.54 1.93
C ASP A 111 -17.14 1.18 0.48
N ILE A 112 -17.23 -0.10 0.12
CA ILE A 112 -16.96 -0.58 -1.25
C ILE A 112 -17.97 0.04 -2.23
N GLU A 113 -19.26 0.04 -1.89
CA GLU A 113 -20.29 0.62 -2.73
C GLU A 113 -20.10 2.13 -2.91
N LYS A 114 -19.72 2.85 -1.85
CA LYS A 114 -19.42 4.28 -1.92
C LYS A 114 -18.25 4.57 -2.85
N ASN A 115 -17.18 3.78 -2.77
CA ASN A 115 -16.01 3.95 -3.63
C ASN A 115 -16.37 3.64 -5.09
N LEU A 116 -17.08 2.54 -5.37
CA LEU A 116 -17.55 2.22 -6.71
C LEU A 116 -18.42 3.33 -7.32
N ARG A 117 -19.32 3.93 -6.53
CA ARG A 117 -20.14 5.06 -6.97
C ARG A 117 -19.29 6.30 -7.28
N LEU A 118 -18.20 6.52 -6.55
CA LEU A 118 -17.27 7.64 -6.80
C LEU A 118 -16.49 7.40 -8.09
N ASP A 119 -15.94 6.19 -8.27
CA ASP A 119 -15.17 5.80 -9.45
C ASP A 119 -16.05 5.90 -10.72
N MET A 120 -17.28 5.39 -10.67
CA MET A 120 -18.23 5.53 -11.78
C MET A 120 -18.55 6.99 -12.13
N ARG A 121 -18.70 7.87 -11.13
CA ARG A 121 -18.94 9.29 -11.38
C ARG A 121 -17.74 9.94 -12.07
N TRP A 122 -16.55 9.63 -11.60
CA TRP A 122 -15.32 10.15 -12.18
C TRP A 122 -15.12 9.68 -13.63
N GLU A 123 -15.39 8.40 -13.91
CA GLU A 123 -15.36 7.88 -15.28
C GLU A 123 -16.39 8.56 -16.20
N LEU A 124 -17.61 8.77 -15.71
CA LEU A 124 -18.66 9.47 -16.47
C LEU A 124 -18.31 10.93 -16.74
N GLU A 125 -17.75 11.64 -15.75
CA GLU A 125 -17.29 13.02 -15.90
C GLU A 125 -16.16 13.09 -16.95
N LEU A 126 -15.18 12.18 -16.87
CA LEU A 126 -14.08 12.13 -17.84
C LEU A 126 -14.58 11.83 -19.26
N MET A 127 -15.51 10.88 -19.42
CA MET A 127 -16.11 10.59 -20.72
C MET A 127 -16.84 11.82 -21.28
N LEU A 128 -17.60 12.52 -20.44
CA LEU A 128 -18.32 13.72 -20.83
C LEU A 128 -17.35 14.83 -21.29
N GLU A 129 -16.27 15.06 -20.55
CA GLU A 129 -15.24 16.04 -20.90
C GLU A 129 -14.57 15.71 -22.25
N VAL A 130 -14.24 14.44 -22.47
CA VAL A 130 -13.64 13.97 -23.73
C VAL A 130 -14.61 14.16 -24.90
N GLU A 131 -15.88 13.80 -24.73
CA GLU A 131 -16.91 13.98 -25.77
C GLU A 131 -17.14 15.47 -26.09
N GLN A 132 -17.22 16.32 -25.06
CA GLN A 132 -17.34 17.77 -25.23
C GLN A 132 -16.15 18.34 -26.00
N ALA A 133 -14.92 17.99 -25.60
CA ALA A 133 -13.72 18.44 -26.29
C ALA A 133 -13.66 17.96 -27.76
N MET A 134 -14.09 16.72 -28.03
CA MET A 134 -14.18 16.20 -29.40
C MET A 134 -15.21 16.97 -30.24
N LEU A 135 -16.38 17.30 -29.67
CA LEU A 135 -17.41 18.06 -30.36
C LEU A 135 -16.96 19.50 -30.64
N GLU A 136 -16.36 20.17 -29.66
CA GLU A 136 -15.81 21.52 -29.82
C GLU A 136 -14.74 21.57 -30.90
N ASN A 137 -13.84 20.57 -30.94
CA ASN A 137 -12.84 20.48 -31.99
C ASN A 137 -13.47 20.29 -33.38
N LYS A 138 -14.46 19.38 -33.51
CA LYS A 138 -15.20 19.19 -34.77
C LYS A 138 -15.90 20.48 -35.23
N LEU A 139 -16.52 21.21 -34.31
CA LEU A 139 -17.15 22.51 -34.60
C LEU A 139 -16.14 23.57 -35.01
N SER A 140 -14.98 23.61 -34.35
CA SER A 140 -13.87 24.50 -34.71
C SER A 140 -13.34 24.23 -36.12
N ILE A 141 -13.12 22.96 -36.45
CA ILE A 141 -12.66 22.54 -37.79
C ILE A 141 -13.69 22.90 -38.86
N THR A 142 -14.97 22.58 -38.63
CA THR A 142 -16.03 22.90 -39.60
C THR A 142 -16.21 24.42 -39.78
N ARG A 143 -16.08 25.22 -38.72
CA ARG A 143 -16.08 26.68 -38.81
C ARG A 143 -14.90 27.20 -39.61
N ARG A 144 -13.69 26.69 -39.37
CA ARG A 144 -12.49 27.04 -40.15
C ARG A 144 -12.69 26.71 -41.64
N ASN A 145 -13.14 25.50 -41.96
CA ASN A 145 -13.37 25.09 -43.35
C ASN A 145 -14.41 25.96 -44.06
N ARG A 146 -15.46 26.39 -43.36
CA ARG A 146 -16.46 27.32 -43.92
C ARG A 146 -15.89 28.71 -44.19
N LEU A 147 -15.04 29.23 -43.30
CA LEU A 147 -14.35 30.51 -43.52
C LEU A 147 -13.38 30.40 -44.69
N GLU A 148 -12.57 29.34 -44.76
CA GLU A 148 -11.67 29.11 -45.89
C GLU A 148 -12.42 28.97 -47.23
N ALA A 149 -13.60 28.36 -47.24
CA ALA A 149 -14.44 28.27 -48.43
C ALA A 149 -14.93 29.65 -48.88
N ARG A 150 -15.40 30.49 -47.95
CA ARG A 150 -15.80 31.88 -48.25
C ARG A 150 -14.63 32.71 -48.75
N ASP A 151 -13.47 32.64 -48.10
CA ASP A 151 -12.27 33.35 -48.54
C ASP A 151 -11.85 32.94 -49.96
N ARG A 152 -12.02 31.66 -50.32
CA ARG A 152 -11.77 31.17 -51.69
C ARG A 152 -12.79 31.73 -52.67
N GLU A 153 -14.07 31.75 -52.34
CA GLU A 153 -15.12 32.34 -53.17
C GLU A 153 -14.89 33.84 -53.39
N ASP A 154 -14.57 34.59 -52.34
CA ASP A 154 -14.28 36.02 -52.41
C ASP A 154 -13.08 36.30 -53.33
N ARG A 155 -12.01 35.51 -53.22
CA ARG A 155 -10.85 35.60 -54.13
C ARG A 155 -11.23 35.32 -55.58
N LEU A 156 -12.09 34.33 -55.84
CA LEU A 156 -12.55 34.02 -57.20
C LEU A 156 -13.42 35.16 -57.76
N LEU A 157 -14.28 35.76 -56.94
CA LEU A 157 -15.08 36.92 -57.33
C LEU A 157 -14.21 38.15 -57.61
N GLU A 158 -13.19 38.41 -56.80
CA GLU A 158 -12.21 39.47 -57.05
C GLU A 158 -11.42 39.24 -58.34
N GLN A 159 -10.98 38.01 -58.60
CA GLN A 159 -10.32 37.65 -59.86
C GLN A 159 -11.24 37.84 -61.06
N ALA A 160 -12.51 37.44 -60.95
CA ALA A 160 -13.50 37.64 -62.01
C ALA A 160 -13.74 39.13 -62.29
N ARG A 161 -13.87 39.97 -61.25
CA ARG A 161 -13.99 41.43 -61.38
C ARG A 161 -12.75 42.02 -62.05
N ALA A 162 -11.55 41.62 -61.64
CA ALA A 162 -10.31 42.10 -62.24
C ALA A 162 -10.19 41.73 -63.73
N LEU A 163 -10.69 40.56 -64.14
CA LEU A 163 -10.74 40.17 -65.56
C LEU A 163 -11.72 41.05 -66.36
N ILE A 164 -12.93 41.28 -65.81
CA ILE A 164 -13.94 42.16 -66.41
C ILE A 164 -13.39 43.59 -66.56
N ASP A 165 -12.78 44.14 -65.50
CA ASP A 165 -12.19 45.47 -65.51
C ASP A 165 -11.04 45.57 -66.54
N ARG A 166 -10.23 44.52 -66.67
CA ARG A 166 -9.15 44.46 -67.68
C ARG A 166 -9.72 44.46 -69.10
N GLU A 167 -10.79 43.71 -69.34
CA GLU A 167 -11.46 43.66 -70.64
C GLU A 167 -12.11 45.00 -71.00
N LEU A 168 -12.86 45.60 -70.07
CA LEU A 168 -13.43 46.94 -70.20
C LEU A 168 -12.35 47.98 -70.51
N ASN A 169 -11.26 48.00 -69.74
CA ASN A 169 -10.14 48.90 -69.98
C ASN A 169 -9.50 48.67 -71.36
N SER A 170 -9.42 47.42 -71.83
CA SER A 170 -8.94 47.10 -73.17
C SER A 170 -9.87 47.62 -74.26
N GLN A 171 -11.19 47.48 -74.09
CA GLN A 171 -12.18 48.01 -75.03
C GLN A 171 -12.14 49.54 -75.08
N VAL A 172 -12.09 50.21 -73.92
CA VAL A 172 -11.94 51.66 -73.82
C VAL A 172 -10.64 52.14 -74.50
N LEU A 173 -9.52 51.45 -74.27
CA LEU A 173 -8.28 51.76 -74.99
C LEU A 173 -8.40 51.55 -76.50
N ALA A 174 -9.13 50.52 -76.96
CA ALA A 174 -9.36 50.28 -78.38
C ALA A 174 -10.21 51.38 -79.02
N THR A 175 -11.27 51.84 -78.36
CA THR A 175 -12.09 52.96 -78.84
C THR A 175 -11.29 54.26 -78.87
N PHE A 176 -10.50 54.57 -77.83
CA PHE A 176 -9.59 55.72 -77.85
C PHE A 176 -8.57 55.64 -78.99
N ARG A 177 -8.01 54.47 -79.28
CA ARG A 177 -7.08 54.28 -80.41
C ARG A 177 -7.78 54.47 -81.76
N GLN A 178 -8.99 53.96 -81.93
CA GLN A 178 -9.78 54.18 -83.13
C GLN A 178 -10.13 55.65 -83.31
N GLU A 179 -10.58 56.34 -82.26
CA GLU A 179 -10.89 57.76 -82.30
C GLU A 179 -9.64 58.61 -82.59
N ALA A 180 -8.50 58.30 -81.97
CA ALA A 180 -7.22 58.92 -82.29
C ALA A 180 -6.82 58.68 -83.75
N SER A 181 -7.06 57.47 -84.29
CA SER A 181 -6.80 57.18 -85.69
C SER A 181 -7.73 57.96 -86.63
N HIS A 182 -9.01 58.13 -86.28
CA HIS A 182 -9.96 58.95 -87.04
C HIS A 182 -9.60 60.44 -87.00
N GLN A 183 -9.20 60.97 -85.84
CA GLN A 183 -8.69 62.34 -85.74
C GLN A 183 -7.40 62.51 -86.56
N ASN A 184 -6.52 61.52 -86.59
CA ASN A 184 -5.30 61.58 -87.40
C ASN A 184 -5.61 61.50 -88.90
N GLN A 185 -6.60 60.71 -89.32
CA GLN A 185 -7.11 60.67 -90.69
C GLN A 185 -7.77 61.99 -91.10
N GLN A 186 -8.51 62.64 -90.19
CA GLN A 186 -9.07 63.98 -90.42
C GLN A 186 -7.97 65.04 -90.53
N ARG A 187 -6.89 64.96 -89.72
CA ARG A 187 -5.71 65.82 -89.87
C ARG A 187 -4.96 65.56 -91.19
N GLN A 188 -4.94 64.33 -91.68
CA GLN A 188 -4.36 64.00 -92.99
C GLN A 188 -5.25 64.43 -94.17
N ALA A 189 -6.55 64.69 -93.93
CA ALA A 189 -7.47 65.28 -94.91
C ALA A 189 -7.42 66.82 -94.95
N SER A 190 -6.78 67.47 -93.96
CA SER A 190 -6.40 68.89 -94.03
C SER A 190 -4.93 69.00 -94.40
N THR A 191 -4.65 69.46 -95.61
CA THR A 191 -3.31 69.75 -96.13
C THR A 191 -2.56 70.71 -95.19
N PHE A 192 -1.49 70.25 -94.53
CA PHE A 192 -0.25 70.98 -94.18
C PHE A 192 0.76 70.00 -93.50
N PRO A 193 2.09 70.23 -93.55
CA PRO A 193 3.05 69.24 -94.01
C PRO A 193 3.68 68.41 -92.89
N GLN A 194 4.26 67.29 -93.32
CA GLN A 194 5.10 66.37 -92.56
C GLN A 194 6.23 67.09 -91.80
N LEU A 195 6.29 66.86 -90.50
CA LEU A 195 7.54 66.95 -89.73
C LEU A 195 8.01 65.53 -89.42
N THR A 196 9.01 65.10 -90.18
CA THR A 196 9.88 63.98 -89.85
C THR A 196 10.74 64.38 -88.66
N SER A 197 10.59 63.69 -87.53
CA SER A 197 11.66 63.62 -86.53
C SER A 197 11.76 62.19 -86.03
N ALA A 198 12.89 61.58 -86.36
CA ALA A 198 13.36 60.37 -85.74
C ALA A 198 14.07 60.76 -84.44
N GLU A 199 13.59 60.28 -83.30
CA GLU A 199 14.38 60.22 -82.06
C GLU A 199 14.15 58.90 -81.31
N PRO A 200 15.20 58.37 -80.64
CA PRO A 200 15.23 57.04 -80.04
C PRO A 200 14.57 57.01 -78.65
N PRO A 201 14.17 55.82 -78.12
CA PRO A 201 13.49 55.74 -76.84
C PRO A 201 14.50 55.78 -75.69
N LEU A 202 14.47 56.82 -74.85
CA LEU A 202 15.24 56.85 -73.60
C LEU A 202 14.33 56.62 -72.38
N LYS A 203 14.35 55.35 -71.97
CA LYS A 203 14.35 54.78 -70.61
C LYS A 203 13.46 55.45 -69.55
N SER A 204 12.46 54.68 -69.12
CA SER A 204 11.71 54.90 -67.88
C SER A 204 12.63 54.97 -66.66
N ILE A 205 12.67 56.12 -65.97
CA ILE A 205 13.37 56.31 -64.69
C ILE A 205 12.47 55.99 -63.47
N LEU A 206 11.22 55.57 -63.66
CA LEU A 206 10.41 55.11 -62.53
C LEU A 206 10.73 53.65 -62.16
N LYS A 207 11.64 53.45 -61.20
CA LYS A 207 11.67 52.21 -60.41
C LYS A 207 10.38 52.14 -59.59
N LYS A 208 9.51 51.16 -59.89
CA LYS A 208 8.28 50.92 -59.12
C LYS A 208 8.65 50.34 -57.74
N PRO A 209 8.13 50.90 -56.63
CA PRO A 209 8.25 50.26 -55.32
C PRO A 209 7.47 48.94 -55.33
N ARG A 210 8.03 47.88 -54.74
CA ARG A 210 7.38 46.55 -54.69
C ARG A 210 6.64 46.27 -53.38
N GLY A 211 6.74 47.14 -52.38
CA GLY A 211 5.98 47.01 -51.15
C GLY A 211 6.49 47.92 -50.04
N ILE A 212 5.61 48.22 -49.09
CA ILE A 212 5.89 48.89 -47.83
C ILE A 212 5.73 47.81 -46.76
N SER A 213 6.74 47.55 -45.93
CA SER A 213 6.55 46.75 -44.72
C SER A 213 6.57 47.67 -43.50
N VAL A 214 5.59 47.46 -42.63
CA VAL A 214 5.54 48.05 -41.30
C VAL A 214 6.07 46.99 -40.36
N ASN A 215 7.14 47.30 -39.65
CA ASN A 215 7.70 46.42 -38.63
C ASN A 215 6.85 46.51 -37.35
N ASP A 216 6.94 45.50 -36.48
CA ASP A 216 6.15 45.42 -35.23
C ASP A 216 6.44 46.56 -34.22
N ASP A 217 7.48 47.36 -34.47
CA ASP A 217 7.84 48.57 -33.73
C ASP A 217 7.25 49.88 -34.32
N GLY A 218 6.46 49.79 -35.39
CA GLY A 218 5.79 50.92 -36.04
C GLY A 218 6.64 51.69 -37.05
N THR A 219 7.87 51.25 -37.34
CA THR A 219 8.72 51.87 -38.35
C THR A 219 8.41 51.34 -39.76
N THR A 220 8.38 52.25 -40.75
CA THR A 220 8.04 51.94 -42.14
C THR A 220 9.30 51.96 -43.00
N THR A 221 9.66 50.83 -43.62
CA THR A 221 10.90 50.72 -44.41
C THR A 221 10.58 50.49 -45.89
N ILE A 222 11.19 51.27 -46.79
CA ILE A 222 11.06 51.14 -48.25
C ILE A 222 12.31 50.43 -48.78
N ILE A 223 12.13 49.22 -49.32
CA ILE A 223 13.23 48.34 -49.74
C ILE A 223 13.63 48.64 -51.19
N TYR A 224 14.91 48.97 -51.43
CA TYR A 224 15.51 49.13 -52.76
C TYR A 224 16.53 48.02 -53.05
N PHE A 225 16.86 47.85 -54.34
CA PHE A 225 17.36 46.62 -54.98
C PHE A 225 18.67 45.98 -54.48
N ASP A 226 19.42 46.51 -53.51
CA ASP A 226 20.82 46.08 -53.29
C ASP A 226 21.24 45.88 -51.82
N ASP A 227 20.42 45.28 -50.96
CA ASP A 227 20.88 44.79 -49.64
C ASP A 227 20.17 43.48 -49.25
N GLU A 228 20.71 42.32 -49.67
CA GLU A 228 20.58 41.05 -48.93
C GLU A 228 21.54 40.01 -49.54
N THR A 229 22.63 39.70 -48.82
CA THR A 229 23.60 38.65 -49.18
C THR A 229 22.99 37.27 -49.05
N ARG A 230 23.46 36.33 -49.90
CA ARG A 230 22.93 34.97 -50.07
C ARG A 230 22.90 34.13 -48.78
N GLU A 231 23.67 34.50 -47.76
CA GLU A 231 23.69 33.86 -46.43
C GLU A 231 22.44 34.15 -45.57
N ASP A 232 21.82 35.34 -45.68
CA ASP A 232 20.60 35.66 -44.91
C ASP A 232 19.37 34.92 -45.42
N ARG A 233 19.34 34.62 -46.73
CA ARG A 233 18.31 33.78 -47.35
C ARG A 233 18.36 32.33 -46.87
N GLN A 234 19.50 31.85 -46.36
CA GLN A 234 19.62 30.50 -45.84
C GLN A 234 19.15 30.42 -44.37
N ASN A 235 19.44 31.44 -43.56
CA ASN A 235 19.03 31.48 -42.15
C ASN A 235 17.55 31.82 -41.93
N LYS A 236 16.90 32.60 -42.82
CA LYS A 236 15.43 32.80 -42.75
C LYS A 236 14.64 31.56 -43.21
N ARG A 237 15.20 30.73 -44.09
CA ARG A 237 14.49 29.55 -44.64
C ARG A 237 14.55 28.31 -43.74
N VAL A 238 15.51 28.24 -42.81
CA VAL A 238 15.64 27.12 -41.85
C VAL A 238 14.75 27.30 -40.60
N LYS A 239 14.17 28.48 -40.36
CA LYS A 239 13.28 28.71 -39.21
C LYS A 239 11.78 28.57 -39.47
N MET A 240 11.35 28.38 -40.72
CA MET A 240 9.91 28.38 -41.09
C MET A 240 9.27 27.00 -41.28
N GLU A 241 10.05 25.91 -41.32
CA GLU A 241 9.53 24.54 -41.37
C GLU A 241 10.03 23.73 -40.17
N GLY A 242 9.39 23.91 -39.00
CA GLY A 242 9.59 22.99 -37.87
C GLY A 242 9.44 23.56 -36.45
N PHE A 243 9.35 24.88 -36.28
CA PHE A 243 9.43 25.50 -34.96
C PHE A 243 8.15 25.45 -34.10
N SER A 244 6.98 25.08 -34.64
CA SER A 244 5.73 25.14 -33.88
C SER A 244 5.45 23.89 -33.01
N LYS A 245 5.89 22.69 -33.43
CA LYS A 245 5.62 21.44 -32.69
C LYS A 245 6.74 21.00 -31.76
N ARG A 246 7.99 21.44 -31.98
CA ARG A 246 9.14 21.07 -31.15
C ARG A 246 9.35 22.01 -29.95
N ALA A 247 9.04 23.30 -30.07
CA ALA A 247 9.14 24.23 -28.94
C ALA A 247 8.10 23.93 -27.83
N LYS A 248 6.83 23.67 -28.20
CA LYS A 248 5.81 23.25 -27.24
C LYS A 248 6.07 21.89 -26.60
N ALA A 249 6.75 20.96 -27.29
CA ALA A 249 7.08 19.66 -26.73
C ALA A 249 8.25 19.72 -25.72
N VAL A 250 9.14 20.70 -25.86
CA VAL A 250 10.23 20.92 -24.89
C VAL A 250 9.68 21.60 -23.63
N ASP A 251 8.76 22.55 -23.76
CA ASP A 251 8.09 23.17 -22.60
C ASP A 251 7.22 22.17 -21.81
N ILE A 252 6.51 21.26 -22.49
CA ILE A 252 5.68 20.23 -21.83
C ILE A 252 6.52 19.12 -21.17
N LEU A 253 7.74 18.87 -21.64
CA LEU A 253 8.63 17.87 -21.04
C LEU A 253 9.40 18.42 -19.82
N ASP A 254 9.69 19.72 -19.77
CA ASP A 254 10.27 20.37 -18.58
C ASP A 254 9.22 20.62 -17.49
N GLU A 255 7.97 20.96 -17.83
CA GLU A 255 6.90 21.14 -16.84
C GLU A 255 6.49 19.80 -16.18
N ASN A 256 6.44 18.70 -16.93
CA ASN A 256 6.12 17.37 -16.40
C ASN A 256 7.28 16.71 -15.62
N ALA A 257 8.51 17.17 -15.78
CA ALA A 257 9.65 16.69 -15.00
C ALA A 257 9.63 17.23 -13.54
N SER A 258 8.85 18.28 -13.26
CA SER A 258 8.73 18.88 -11.93
C SER A 258 7.57 18.34 -11.08
N LEU A 259 6.68 17.51 -11.66
CA LEU A 259 5.47 17.00 -11.01
C LEU A 259 5.62 15.63 -10.33
N PHE A 260 6.80 15.00 -10.44
CA PHE A 260 7.12 13.78 -9.71
C PHE A 260 8.27 14.03 -8.74
N PRO A 261 8.01 14.24 -7.44
CA PRO A 261 9.06 14.08 -6.46
C PRO A 261 9.47 12.60 -6.54
N TYR A 262 10.72 12.33 -6.89
CA TYR A 262 11.36 11.05 -6.67
C TYR A 262 11.16 10.69 -5.20
N ARG A 263 10.11 9.92 -4.89
CA ARG A 263 10.03 9.16 -3.65
C ARG A 263 11.07 8.07 -3.78
N GLU A 264 12.23 8.31 -3.19
CA GLU A 264 13.12 7.23 -2.81
C GLU A 264 12.29 6.16 -2.09
N ASN A 265 12.30 4.96 -2.67
CA ASN A 265 11.76 3.76 -2.06
C ASN A 265 12.53 3.48 -0.77
N LYS A 266 12.11 4.09 0.34
CA LYS A 266 12.40 3.55 1.67
C LYS A 266 11.59 2.28 1.80
N SER A 267 12.24 1.15 1.56
CA SER A 267 11.68 -0.18 1.80
C SER A 267 10.99 -0.23 3.17
N PRO A 268 9.83 -0.92 3.32
CA PRO A 268 9.28 -1.17 4.63
C PRO A 268 10.30 -1.98 5.43
N ARG A 269 10.86 -1.35 6.45
CA ARG A 269 11.75 -1.96 7.43
C ARG A 269 11.00 -3.16 8.01
N THR A 270 11.54 -4.36 7.79
CA THR A 270 11.04 -5.59 8.40
C THR A 270 10.93 -5.40 9.92
N PRO A 271 9.82 -5.81 10.56
CA PRO A 271 9.74 -5.73 12.02
C PRO A 271 10.79 -6.67 12.60
N ARG A 272 11.70 -6.09 13.38
CA ARG A 272 12.75 -6.80 14.11
C ARG A 272 12.07 -7.79 15.04
N THR A 273 12.36 -9.08 14.88
CA THR A 273 11.93 -10.14 15.81
C THR A 273 12.33 -9.75 17.24
N PRO A 274 11.41 -9.82 18.23
CA PRO A 274 11.77 -9.57 19.61
C PRO A 274 12.76 -10.64 20.06
N GLN A 275 13.95 -10.17 20.42
CA GLN A 275 15.04 -11.00 20.93
C GLN A 275 14.63 -11.45 22.35
N GLY A 276 14.41 -12.76 22.52
CA GLY A 276 14.08 -13.35 23.82
C GLY A 276 15.17 -13.12 24.87
N PRO A 277 14.84 -13.26 26.17
CA PRO A 277 15.76 -12.97 27.26
C PRO A 277 17.01 -13.85 27.17
N ARG A 278 18.18 -13.21 27.22
CA ARG A 278 19.47 -13.91 27.33
C ARG A 278 19.46 -14.69 28.64
N SER A 279 19.63 -16.01 28.54
CA SER A 279 19.96 -16.87 29.66
C SER A 279 21.26 -16.37 30.30
N ALA A 280 21.17 -15.93 31.56
CA ALA A 280 22.33 -15.75 32.41
C ALA A 280 22.70 -17.13 33.00
N SER A 281 23.87 -17.61 32.62
CA SER A 281 24.64 -18.63 33.35
C SER A 281 25.21 -18.04 34.62
#